data_AF-A0A965YGJ9-F1
#
_entry.id   AF-A0A965YGJ9-F1
#
_cell.length_a   1.000
_cell.length_b   1.000
_cell.length_c   1.000
_cell.angle_alpha   90.00
_cell.angle_beta   90.00
_cell.angle_gamma   90.00
#
_symmetry.space_group_name_H-M   'P 1'
#
loop_
_entity.id
_entity.type
_entity.pdbx_description
1 polymer ?
#
loop_
_entity_poly.entity_id
_entity_poly.type
_entity_poly.pdbx_seq_one_letter_code
_entity_poly.pdbx_strand_id
1 'polypeptide(L)'
;MTTTIRESRSRKLFHILNALLLGFICLIFIIPIWNVLITSVAKDIDVMGTDYLLMPRSFTLQNYWRVLNSGYMGAFKNSLFVAFLGTAFSMLITVPMGFALAQKHLVGRSVIMKAIVFTMVFDAGIMPFYIVVRSLGLINSMGAIIFPVAISTFNLIIIKNYMASIPVSL
;
A
#
# COMPACT_ATOMS: atom_id res chain seq x y z
N MET A 1 30.64 8.82 -7.59
CA MET A 1 31.56 8.81 -8.75
C MET A 1 30.87 8.14 -9.93
N THR A 2 30.13 8.91 -10.73
CA THR A 2 29.61 8.45 -12.02
C THR A 2 30.78 8.45 -13.00
N THR A 3 31.33 7.27 -13.29
CA THR A 3 32.36 7.10 -14.30
C THR A 3 31.79 7.54 -15.66
N THR A 4 32.24 8.70 -16.16
CA THR A 4 31.90 9.21 -17.49
C THR A 4 32.65 8.40 -18.54
N ILE A 5 32.19 7.16 -18.76
CA ILE A 5 32.62 6.31 -19.85
C ILE A 5 32.07 6.96 -21.13
N ARG A 6 32.95 7.27 -22.10
CA ARG A 6 32.57 7.77 -23.43
C ARG A 6 31.49 6.86 -24.02
N GLU A 7 30.25 7.36 -24.04
CA GLU A 7 29.12 6.53 -24.45
C GLU A 7 29.25 6.17 -25.93
N SER A 8 29.22 4.87 -26.21
CA SER A 8 29.05 4.36 -27.57
C SER A 8 27.77 4.96 -28.16
N ARG A 9 27.75 5.28 -29.47
CA ARG A 9 26.53 5.79 -30.15
C ARG A 9 25.31 4.89 -29.89
N SER A 10 25.54 3.59 -29.75
CA SER A 10 24.52 2.60 -29.38
C SER A 10 23.94 2.83 -27.97
N ARG A 11 24.79 3.16 -26.97
CA ARG A 11 24.33 3.48 -25.61
C ARG A 11 23.52 4.76 -25.57
N LYS A 12 23.95 5.82 -26.26
CA LYS A 12 23.19 7.08 -26.36
C LYS A 12 21.80 6.85 -26.96
N LEU A 13 21.73 6.11 -28.07
CA LEU A 13 20.46 5.77 -28.71
C LEU A 13 19.56 4.94 -27.79
N PHE A 14 20.12 3.95 -27.10
CA PHE A 14 19.39 3.13 -26.14
C PHE A 14 18.81 3.98 -24.99
N HIS A 15 19.60 4.90 -24.42
CA HIS A 15 19.13 5.79 -23.35
C HIS A 15 18.01 6.71 -23.82
N ILE A 16 18.10 7.28 -25.03
CA ILE A 16 17.05 8.13 -25.61
C ILE A 16 15.76 7.32 -25.82
N LEU A 17 15.85 6.15 -26.44
CA LEU A 17 14.68 5.28 -26.67
C LEU A 17 14.04 4.85 -25.34
N ASN A 18 14.85 4.47 -24.35
CA ASN A 18 14.37 4.10 -23.02
C ASN A 18 13.70 5.28 -22.31
N ALA A 19 14.28 6.48 -22.40
CA ALA A 19 13.70 7.70 -21.83
C ALA A 19 12.36 8.06 -22.49
N LEU A 20 12.26 7.93 -23.82
CA LEU A 20 11.00 8.15 -24.55
C LEU A 20 9.94 7.11 -24.16
N LEU A 21 10.31 5.83 -24.05
CA LEU A 21 9.40 4.77 -23.65
C LEU A 21 8.89 4.98 -22.22
N LEU A 22 9.80 5.27 -21.27
CA LEU A 22 9.44 5.59 -19.88
C LEU A 22 8.56 6.85 -19.81
N GLY A 23 8.89 7.89 -20.59
CA GLY A 23 8.08 9.11 -20.68
C GLY A 23 6.67 8.83 -21.19
N PHE A 24 6.53 7.98 -22.21
CA PHE A 24 5.24 7.58 -22.75
C PHE A 24 4.41 6.78 -21.73
N ILE A 25 5.03 5.84 -21.02
CA ILE A 25 4.37 5.07 -19.95
C ILE A 25 3.90 6.01 -18.84
N CYS A 26 4.74 6.95 -18.39
CA CYS A 26 4.35 7.95 -17.40
C CYS A 26 3.14 8.77 -17.86
N LEU A 27 3.10 9.16 -19.14
CA LEU A 27 1.99 9.92 -19.70
C LEU A 27 0.66 9.15 -19.64
N ILE A 28 0.69 7.84 -19.95
CA ILE A 28 -0.48 6.96 -19.85
C ILE A 28 -1.05 6.95 -18.42
N PHE A 29 -0.18 6.90 -17.40
CA PHE A 29 -0.62 6.92 -15.99
C PHE A 29 -1.09 8.30 -15.51
N ILE A 30 -0.50 9.38 -16.03
CA ILE A 30 -0.86 10.74 -15.63
C ILE A 30 -2.23 11.15 -16.17
N ILE A 31 -2.60 10.74 -17.39
CA ILE A 31 -3.89 11.12 -18.02
C ILE A 31 -5.12 10.79 -17.16
N PRO A 32 -5.32 9.57 -16.62
CA PRO A 32 -6.49 9.28 -15.79
C PRO A 32 -6.46 10.04 -14.46
N ILE A 33 -5.29 10.23 -13.85
CA ILE A 33 -5.15 11.03 -12.62
C ILE A 33 -5.55 12.48 -12.89
N TRP A 34 -5.06 13.04 -14.00
CA TRP A 34 -5.41 14.38 -14.44
C TRP A 34 -6.92 14.51 -14.69
N ASN A 35 -7.53 13.54 -15.35
CA ASN A 35 -8.96 13.52 -15.60
C ASN A 35 -9.79 13.54 -14.29
N VAL A 36 -9.39 12.77 -13.27
CA VAL A 36 -10.05 12.80 -11.94
C VAL A 36 -9.94 14.19 -11.29
N LEU A 37 -8.79 14.87 -11.42
CA LEU A 37 -8.60 16.22 -10.89
C LEU A 37 -9.44 17.27 -11.64
N ILE A 38 -9.58 17.13 -12.96
CA ILE A 38 -10.40 18.06 -13.76
C ILE A 38 -11.89 17.84 -13.50
N THR A 39 -12.33 16.59 -13.46
CA THR A 39 -13.73 16.25 -13.19
C THR A 39 -14.16 16.65 -11.77
N SER A 40 -13.26 16.63 -10.78
CA SER A 40 -13.58 17.07 -9.42
C SER A 40 -13.87 18.58 -9.31
N VAL A 41 -13.29 19.41 -10.19
CA VAL A 41 -13.53 20.87 -10.26
C VAL A 41 -14.51 21.28 -11.36
N ALA A 42 -15.06 20.33 -12.13
CA ALA A 42 -16.01 20.60 -13.20
C ALA A 42 -17.47 20.51 -12.71
N LYS A 43 -18.39 21.21 -13.39
CA LYS A 43 -19.83 21.09 -13.09
C LYS A 43 -20.37 19.74 -13.54
N ASP A 44 -21.32 19.17 -12.79
CA ASP A 44 -21.93 17.86 -13.08
C ASP A 44 -22.44 17.76 -14.54
N ILE A 45 -23.04 18.84 -15.06
CA ILE A 45 -23.54 18.93 -16.45
C ILE A 45 -22.43 18.75 -17.52
N ASP A 46 -21.21 19.18 -17.22
CA ASP A 46 -20.08 19.10 -18.15
C ASP A 46 -19.43 17.70 -18.11
N VAL A 47 -19.59 16.99 -16.99
CA VAL A 47 -19.05 15.63 -16.79
C VAL A 47 -19.98 14.57 -17.36
N MET A 48 -21.31 14.75 -17.23
CA MET A 48 -22.30 13.75 -17.66
C MET A 48 -22.36 13.54 -19.18
N GLY A 49 -21.84 14.48 -19.98
CA GLY A 49 -21.89 14.43 -21.46
C GLY A 49 -20.60 14.03 -22.16
N THR A 50 -19.50 13.80 -21.44
CA THR A 50 -18.19 13.45 -22.03
C THR A 50 -17.43 12.45 -21.17
N ASP A 51 -16.96 11.37 -21.78
CA ASP A 51 -16.17 10.34 -21.09
C ASP A 51 -14.83 10.86 -20.57
N TYR A 52 -14.25 11.89 -21.22
CA TYR A 52 -12.96 12.47 -20.85
C TYR A 52 -12.93 13.99 -20.98
N LEU A 53 -12.58 14.65 -19.88
CA LEU A 53 -12.31 16.08 -19.80
C LEU A 53 -10.81 16.28 -19.52
N LEU A 54 -10.09 16.86 -20.48
CA LEU A 54 -8.68 17.27 -20.32
C LEU A 54 -8.55 18.68 -19.71
N MET A 55 -9.59 19.50 -19.85
CA MET A 55 -9.66 20.88 -19.36
C MET A 55 -11.10 21.15 -18.88
N PRO A 56 -11.30 21.82 -17.72
CA PRO A 56 -12.64 22.10 -17.22
C PRO A 56 -13.30 23.17 -18.09
N ARG A 57 -14.49 22.90 -18.62
CA ARG A 57 -15.30 23.88 -19.37
C ARG A 57 -15.90 24.92 -18.44
N SER A 58 -16.37 24.48 -17.28
CA SER A 58 -16.83 25.33 -16.19
C SER A 58 -16.13 24.95 -14.89
N PHE A 59 -15.60 25.94 -14.18
CA PHE A 59 -15.01 25.73 -12.86
C PHE A 59 -16.07 25.82 -11.75
N THR A 60 -16.06 24.87 -10.82
CA THR A 60 -16.88 24.88 -9.60
C THR A 60 -16.19 24.14 -8.46
N LEU A 61 -16.37 24.64 -7.24
CA LEU A 61 -15.94 23.97 -6.01
C LEU A 61 -17.10 23.29 -5.27
N GLN A 62 -18.30 23.30 -5.85
CA GLN A 62 -19.51 22.77 -5.21
C GLN A 62 -19.40 21.28 -4.91
N ASN A 63 -18.70 20.50 -5.74
CA ASN A 63 -18.46 19.07 -5.52
C ASN A 63 -17.67 18.83 -4.21
N TYR A 64 -16.67 19.66 -3.93
CA TYR A 64 -15.92 19.58 -2.67
C TYR A 64 -16.81 19.90 -1.48
N TRP A 65 -17.59 20.99 -1.54
CA TRP A 65 -18.55 21.32 -0.48
C TRP A 65 -19.56 20.21 -0.24
N ARG A 66 -20.05 19.56 -1.31
CA ARG A 66 -20.97 18.42 -1.22
C ARG A 66 -20.33 17.24 -0.49
N VAL A 67 -19.06 16.93 -0.77
CA VAL A 67 -18.32 15.86 -0.06
C VAL A 67 -18.07 16.25 1.40
N LEU A 68 -17.60 17.47 1.67
CA LEU A 68 -17.32 17.95 3.03
C LEU A 68 -18.55 17.93 3.94
N ASN A 69 -19.73 18.26 3.40
CA ASN A 69 -21.00 18.30 4.14
C ASN A 69 -21.76 16.96 4.15
N SER A 70 -21.21 15.92 3.53
CA SER A 70 -21.83 14.59 3.47
C SER A 70 -21.26 13.65 4.54
N GLY A 71 -21.91 12.49 4.71
CA GLY A 71 -21.44 11.43 5.62
C GLY A 71 -20.07 10.83 5.27
N TYR A 72 -19.50 11.14 4.10
CA TYR A 72 -18.19 10.63 3.66
C TYR A 72 -17.04 11.07 4.57
N MET A 73 -17.16 12.21 5.25
CA MET A 73 -16.13 12.66 6.19
C MET A 73 -15.96 11.70 7.37
N GLY A 74 -17.05 11.05 7.81
CA GLY A 74 -17.00 9.99 8.83
C GLY A 74 -16.25 8.75 8.34
N ALA A 75 -16.54 8.31 7.12
CA ALA A 75 -15.84 7.18 6.50
C ALA A 75 -14.34 7.47 6.30
N PHE A 76 -13.99 8.69 5.89
CA PHE A 76 -12.60 9.12 5.75
C PHE A 76 -11.85 9.09 7.10
N LYS A 77 -12.47 9.60 8.17
CA LYS A 77 -11.91 9.53 9.53
C LYS A 77 -11.70 8.09 9.98
N ASN A 78 -12.67 7.20 9.73
CA ASN A 78 -12.54 5.78 10.05
C ASN A 78 -11.40 5.13 9.27
N SER A 79 -11.27 5.41 7.97
CA SER A 79 -10.16 4.90 7.16
C SER A 79 -8.80 5.37 7.67
N LEU A 80 -8.68 6.66 8.03
CA LEU A 80 -7.44 7.22 8.56
C LEU A 80 -7.09 6.61 9.91
N PHE A 81 -8.08 6.42 10.79
CA PHE A 81 -7.92 5.79 12.09
C PHE A 81 -7.47 4.34 11.97
N VAL A 82 -8.11 3.55 11.11
CA VAL A 82 -7.75 2.15 10.87
C VAL A 82 -6.37 2.04 10.23
N ALA A 83 -6.03 2.90 9.28
CA ALA A 83 -4.68 2.91 8.68
C ALA A 83 -3.61 3.22 9.73
N PHE A 84 -3.80 4.29 10.52
CA PHE A 84 -2.81 4.70 11.52
C PHE A 84 -2.67 3.66 12.65
N LEU A 85 -3.77 3.29 13.32
CA LEU A 85 -3.72 2.33 14.42
C LEU A 85 -3.39 0.92 13.95
N GLY A 86 -3.92 0.51 12.79
CA GLY A 86 -3.60 -0.78 12.19
C GLY A 86 -2.11 -0.91 11.89
N THR A 87 -1.51 0.11 11.26
CA THR A 87 -0.07 0.11 11.02
C THR A 87 0.74 0.20 12.30
N ALA A 88 0.38 1.08 13.25
CA ALA A 88 1.09 1.19 14.53
C ALA A 88 1.07 -0.13 15.31
N PHE A 89 -0.10 -0.75 15.45
CA PHE A 89 -0.27 -2.04 16.11
C PHE A 89 0.49 -3.16 15.37
N SER A 90 0.43 -3.18 14.04
CA SER A 90 1.18 -4.14 13.23
C SER A 90 2.69 -4.02 13.42
N MET A 91 3.22 -2.79 13.45
CA MET A 91 4.65 -2.54 13.69
C MET A 91 5.05 -2.93 15.12
N LEU A 92 4.23 -2.61 16.13
CA LEU A 92 4.49 -2.95 17.52
C LEU A 92 4.67 -4.46 17.75
N ILE A 93 4.01 -5.29 16.94
CA ILE A 93 4.14 -6.76 17.04
C ILE A 93 5.22 -7.28 16.09
N THR A 94 5.20 -6.84 14.84
CA THR A 94 6.03 -7.41 13.76
C THR A 94 7.50 -7.06 13.94
N VAL A 95 7.83 -5.85 14.41
CA VAL A 95 9.22 -5.41 14.60
C VAL A 95 9.94 -6.24 15.66
N PRO A 96 9.46 -6.35 16.92
CA PRO A 96 10.15 -7.15 17.94
C PRO A 96 10.18 -8.63 17.58
N MET A 97 9.12 -9.16 16.96
CA MET A 97 9.10 -10.55 16.48
C MET A 97 10.16 -10.78 15.39
N GLY A 98 10.26 -9.86 14.42
CA GLY A 98 11.26 -9.93 13.35
C GLY A 98 12.69 -9.83 13.89
N PHE A 99 12.91 -8.97 14.88
CA PHE A 99 14.19 -8.85 15.58
C PHE A 99 14.56 -10.15 16.31
N ALA A 100 13.64 -10.70 17.12
CA ALA A 100 13.88 -11.96 17.84
C ALA A 100 14.20 -13.11 16.88
N LEU A 101 13.48 -13.22 15.75
CA LEU A 101 13.71 -14.26 14.74
C LEU A 101 14.97 -14.04 13.89
N ALA A 102 15.52 -12.82 13.84
CA ALA A 102 16.79 -12.55 13.19
C ALA A 102 17.97 -13.14 13.97
N GLN A 103 17.87 -13.22 15.30
CA GLN A 103 18.90 -13.77 16.17
C GLN A 103 19.16 -15.26 15.92
N LYS A 104 20.42 -15.64 15.71
CA LYS A 104 20.80 -17.03 15.40
C LYS A 104 20.73 -17.97 16.60
N HIS A 105 20.83 -17.43 17.82
CA HIS A 105 20.85 -18.18 19.08
C HIS A 105 19.44 -18.46 19.65
N LEU A 106 18.37 -17.99 19.00
CA LEU A 106 17.01 -18.23 19.45
C LEU A 106 16.66 -19.74 19.36
N VAL A 107 16.39 -20.35 20.50
CA VAL A 107 15.97 -21.76 20.59
C VAL A 107 14.64 -21.96 19.85
N GLY A 108 14.56 -22.97 19.00
CA GLY A 108 13.34 -23.27 18.24
C GLY A 108 13.09 -22.39 17.01
N ARG A 109 14.01 -21.47 16.65
CA ARG A 109 13.88 -20.56 15.49
C ARG A 109 13.42 -21.23 14.20
N SER A 110 14.00 -22.38 13.85
CA SER A 110 13.67 -23.10 12.60
C SER A 110 12.21 -23.59 12.60
N VAL A 111 11.71 -24.06 13.74
CA VAL A 111 10.34 -24.53 13.88
C VAL A 111 9.36 -23.36 13.80
N ILE A 112 9.63 -22.26 14.52
CA ILE A 112 8.80 -21.07 14.51
C ILE A 112 8.72 -20.47 13.10
N MET A 113 9.86 -20.35 12.41
CA MET A 113 9.90 -19.87 11.03
C MET A 113 9.11 -20.75 10.07
N LYS A 114 9.19 -22.08 10.20
CA LYS A 114 8.40 -23.00 9.37
C LYS A 114 6.90 -22.85 9.64
N ALA A 115 6.48 -22.72 10.90
CA ALA A 115 5.09 -22.50 11.25
C ALA A 115 4.56 -21.17 10.70
N ILE A 116 5.33 -20.09 10.81
CA ILE A 116 4.99 -18.79 10.25
C ILE A 116 4.86 -18.88 8.72
N VAL A 117 5.85 -19.45 8.02
CA VAL A 117 5.79 -19.62 6.57
C VAL A 117 4.61 -20.49 6.14
N PHE A 118 4.26 -21.52 6.93
CA PHE A 118 3.09 -22.35 6.67
C PHE A 118 1.80 -21.52 6.64
N THR A 119 1.60 -20.57 7.55
CA THR A 119 0.43 -19.67 7.52
C THR A 119 0.35 -18.77 6.28
N MET A 120 1.48 -18.51 5.62
CA MET A 120 1.50 -17.74 4.37
C MET A 120 1.12 -18.58 3.15
N VAL A 121 1.45 -19.87 3.17
CA VAL A 121 1.17 -20.80 2.07
C VAL A 121 -0.23 -21.42 2.21
N PHE A 122 -0.66 -21.66 3.44
CA PHE A 122 -1.95 -22.25 3.75
C PHE A 122 -2.94 -21.18 4.20
N ASP A 123 -3.94 -20.90 3.36
CA ASP A 123 -5.05 -20.01 3.66
C ASP A 123 -6.34 -20.83 3.86
N ALA A 124 -6.98 -20.67 5.01
CA ALA A 124 -8.26 -21.33 5.32
C ALA A 124 -9.45 -20.69 4.58
N GLY A 125 -9.25 -19.55 3.94
CA GLY A 125 -10.26 -18.83 3.18
C GLY A 125 -11.13 -17.91 4.05
N ILE A 126 -11.97 -17.14 3.36
CA ILE A 126 -12.73 -16.04 3.99
C ILE A 126 -13.82 -16.51 4.96
N MET A 127 -14.43 -17.69 4.72
CA MET A 127 -15.54 -18.18 5.53
C MET A 127 -15.07 -18.62 6.93
N PRO A 128 -14.05 -19.49 7.09
CA PRO A 128 -13.50 -19.79 8.42
C PRO A 128 -12.99 -18.54 9.14
N PHE A 129 -12.33 -17.64 8.42
CA PHE A 129 -11.86 -16.38 8.96
C PHE A 129 -13.00 -15.51 9.53
N TYR A 130 -14.10 -15.38 8.79
CA TYR A 130 -15.30 -14.68 9.26
C TYR A 130 -15.88 -15.31 10.52
N ILE A 131 -15.94 -16.65 10.59
CA ILE A 131 -16.44 -17.38 11.77
C ILE A 131 -15.57 -17.09 12.99
N VAL A 132 -14.25 -17.00 12.84
CA VAL A 132 -13.32 -16.65 13.94
C VAL A 132 -13.60 -15.23 14.44
N VAL A 133 -13.67 -14.24 13.55
CA VAL A 133 -13.97 -12.84 13.91
C VAL A 133 -15.34 -12.73 14.60
N ARG A 134 -16.33 -13.48 14.12
CA ARG A 134 -17.66 -13.58 14.74
C ARG A 134 -17.61 -14.21 16.12
N SER A 135 -16.86 -15.29 16.29
CA SER A 135 -16.73 -16.01 17.57
C SER A 135 -16.01 -15.17 18.62
N LEU A 136 -15.10 -14.29 18.19
CA LEU A 136 -14.43 -13.30 19.05
C LEU A 136 -15.32 -12.09 19.41
N GLY A 137 -16.57 -12.02 18.90
CA GLY A 137 -17.49 -10.92 19.18
C GLY A 137 -17.09 -9.59 18.55
N LEU A 138 -16.19 -9.59 17.55
CA LEU A 138 -15.63 -8.38 16.96
C LEU A 138 -16.46 -7.78 15.81
N ILE A 139 -17.54 -8.45 15.39
CA ILE A 139 -18.36 -8.03 14.25
C ILE A 139 -18.92 -6.61 14.48
N ASN A 140 -18.92 -5.80 13.41
CA ASN A 140 -19.30 -4.39 13.42
C ASN A 140 -18.41 -3.49 14.31
N SER A 141 -17.18 -3.92 14.62
CA SER A 141 -16.19 -3.09 15.31
C SER A 141 -14.94 -2.84 14.46
N MET A 142 -14.18 -1.79 14.77
CA MET A 142 -12.88 -1.54 14.14
C MET A 142 -11.86 -2.65 14.42
N GLY A 143 -12.01 -3.37 15.54
CA GLY A 143 -11.17 -4.51 15.90
C GLY A 143 -11.28 -5.67 14.92
N ALA A 144 -12.43 -5.85 14.26
CA ALA A 144 -12.59 -6.86 13.21
C ALA A 144 -11.74 -6.59 11.96
N ILE A 145 -11.26 -5.36 11.78
CA ILE A 145 -10.41 -4.98 10.66
C ILE A 145 -8.93 -4.98 11.09
N ILE A 146 -8.64 -4.47 12.29
CA ILE A 146 -7.26 -4.29 12.77
C ILE A 146 -6.61 -5.60 13.23
N PHE A 147 -7.27 -6.35 14.10
CA PHE A 147 -6.64 -7.53 14.72
C PHE A 147 -6.30 -8.64 13.73
N PRO A 148 -7.18 -9.01 12.79
CA PRO A 148 -6.91 -10.17 11.94
C PRO A 148 -5.76 -9.96 10.95
N VAL A 149 -5.49 -8.70 10.57
CA VAL A 149 -4.42 -8.34 9.62
C VAL A 149 -3.23 -7.72 10.35
N ALA A 150 -3.19 -7.79 11.68
CA ALA A 150 -2.13 -7.17 12.49
C ALA A 150 -0.75 -7.74 12.17
N ILE A 151 -0.65 -9.01 11.80
CA ILE A 151 0.62 -9.64 11.43
C ILE A 151 0.54 -10.08 9.97
N SER A 152 1.34 -9.45 9.13
CA SER A 152 1.62 -9.95 7.78
C SER A 152 2.91 -10.77 7.83
N THR A 153 2.78 -12.07 7.56
CA THR A 153 3.93 -12.99 7.50
C THR A 153 5.00 -12.51 6.51
N PHE A 154 4.58 -11.96 5.38
CA PHE A 154 5.49 -11.41 4.39
C PHE A 154 6.31 -10.23 4.95
N ASN A 155 5.65 -9.27 5.61
CA ASN A 155 6.32 -8.13 6.22
C ASN A 155 7.28 -8.56 7.33
N LEU A 156 6.89 -9.57 8.12
CA LEU A 156 7.74 -10.14 9.16
C LEU A 156 9.03 -10.74 8.60
N ILE A 157 8.94 -11.50 7.50
CA ILE A 157 10.10 -12.10 6.84
C ILE A 157 11.03 -11.02 6.30
N ILE A 158 10.49 -9.93 5.72
CA ILE A 158 11.29 -8.79 5.27
C ILE A 158 12.05 -8.17 6.44
N ILE A 159 11.37 -7.84 7.54
CA ILE A 159 12.00 -7.24 8.72
C ILE A 159 13.08 -8.16 9.28
N LYS A 160 12.78 -9.46 9.43
CA LYS A 160 13.74 -10.44 9.91
C LYS A 160 14.97 -10.57 9.00
N ASN A 161 14.79 -10.51 7.68
CA ASN A 161 15.91 -10.56 6.73
C ASN A 161 16.74 -9.28 6.75
N TYR A 162 16.08 -8.13 6.84
CA TYR A 162 16.75 -6.84 7.01
C TYR A 162 17.57 -6.81 8.30
N MET A 163 16.97 -7.16 9.44
CA MET A 163 17.66 -7.22 10.74
C MET A 163 18.82 -8.22 10.75
N ALA A 164 18.67 -9.37 10.07
CA ALA A 164 19.75 -10.34 9.94
C ALA A 164 20.89 -9.90 9.00
N SER A 165 20.65 -8.91 8.13
CA SER A 165 21.68 -8.35 7.25
C SER A 165 22.58 -7.33 7.95
N ILE A 166 22.16 -6.83 9.11
CA ILE A 166 22.94 -5.88 9.92
C ILE A 166 24.12 -6.65 10.54
N PRO A 167 25.37 -6.17 10.36
CA PRO A 167 26.54 -6.78 10.98
C PRO A 167 26.41 -6.83 12.50
N VAL A 168 26.82 -7.95 13.10
CA VAL A 168 26.78 -8.18 14.57
C VAL A 168 27.77 -7.29 15.34
N SER A 169 28.64 -6.57 14.63
CA SER A 169 29.63 -5.65 15.21
C SER A 169 29.06 -4.28 15.60
N LEU A 170 27.77 -4.03 15.36
CA LEU A 170 27.01 -2.85 15.77
C LEU A 170 26.17 -3.21 17.02
#